data_AF-A0A350WQN5-F1
#
_entry.id   AF-A0A350WQN5-F1
#
_cell.length_a   1.000
_cell.length_b   1.000
_cell.length_c   1.000
_cell.angle_alpha   90.00
_cell.angle_beta   90.00
_cell.angle_gamma   90.00
#
_symmetry.space_group_name_H-M   'P 1'
#
loop_
_entity.id
_entity.type
_entity.pdbx_description
1 polymer ?
#
loop_
_entity_poly.entity_id
_entity_poly.type
_entity_poly.pdbx_seq_one_letter_code
_entity_poly.pdbx_strand_id
1 'polypeptide(L)'
;IIARDAIAVIVNPDNPVSQLTLQQIADIYSGVITNWSEVGGEDRPIVKLSRETNSGTHVYFLETVLRLGDSENKTLFSTDTLLLPSSEGIIAEVRQNPNAIGYDGLGYVPHDLKMIAIAEEAGGAYVLPAIETVNDKTYPIARDLYMYTNGEATGVTKAYLDWILSSEAQEIVAELGFVPVK
;
A
#
# COMPACT_ATOMS: atom_id res chain seq x y z
N ILE A 1 -3.92 -14.35 -11.76
CA ILE A 1 -3.35 -13.00 -11.58
C ILE A 1 -3.71 -12.19 -12.81
N ILE A 2 -4.36 -11.04 -12.64
CA ILE A 2 -4.75 -10.15 -13.74
C ILE A 2 -3.87 -8.89 -13.83
N ALA A 3 -3.24 -8.54 -12.71
CA ALA A 3 -2.28 -7.46 -12.52
C ALA A 3 -1.58 -7.69 -11.17
N ARG A 4 -0.51 -6.95 -10.87
CA ARG A 4 0.01 -6.79 -9.52
C ARG A 4 -0.16 -5.34 -9.07
N ASP A 5 -0.13 -5.15 -7.77
CA ASP A 5 -0.30 -3.87 -7.10
C ASP A 5 0.79 -3.72 -6.04
N ALA A 6 1.33 -2.52 -5.92
CA ALA A 6 2.19 -2.13 -4.79
C ALA A 6 1.36 -1.28 -3.85
N ILE A 7 1.39 -1.59 -2.56
CA ILE A 7 0.81 -0.71 -1.56
C ILE A 7 1.86 0.32 -1.17
N ALA A 8 1.67 1.54 -1.64
CA ALA A 8 2.52 2.68 -1.32
C ALA A 8 2.15 3.23 0.06
N VAL A 9 3.15 3.43 0.91
CA VAL A 9 3.01 4.22 2.13
C VAL A 9 3.26 5.68 1.78
N ILE A 10 2.33 6.54 2.14
CA ILE A 10 2.30 7.94 1.74
C ILE A 10 2.24 8.86 2.96
N VAL A 11 2.94 9.98 2.85
CA VAL A 11 2.95 11.07 3.83
C VAL A 11 2.81 12.41 3.10
N ASN A 12 2.55 13.45 3.88
CA ASN A 12 2.55 14.81 3.35
C ASN A 12 3.94 15.17 2.77
N PRO A 13 4.01 15.96 1.67
CA PRO A 13 5.28 16.46 1.13
C PRO A 13 6.17 17.20 2.13
N ASP A 14 5.58 17.91 3.10
CA ASP A 14 6.30 18.69 4.11
C ASP A 14 6.82 17.85 5.28
N ASN A 15 6.40 16.58 5.40
CA ASN A 15 6.99 15.68 6.37
C ASN A 15 8.45 15.42 5.96
N PRO A 16 9.46 15.42 6.84
CA PRO A 16 10.85 15.17 6.42
C PRO A 16 11.19 13.68 6.22
N VAL A 17 10.41 12.75 6.79
CA VAL A 17 10.71 11.31 6.74
C VAL A 17 10.48 10.76 5.34
N SER A 18 11.49 10.14 4.72
CA SER A 18 11.41 9.58 3.37
C SER A 18 11.66 8.07 3.31
N GLN A 19 12.07 7.47 4.42
CA GLN A 19 12.53 6.08 4.50
C GLN A 19 12.05 5.46 5.81
N LEU A 20 11.45 4.27 5.71
CA LEU A 20 11.03 3.46 6.86
C LEU A 20 11.30 1.98 6.59
N THR A 21 11.59 1.21 7.63
CA THR A 21 11.58 -0.26 7.53
C THR A 21 10.16 -0.78 7.68
N LEU A 22 9.91 -2.01 7.22
CA LEU A 22 8.61 -2.67 7.40
C LEU A 22 8.23 -2.78 8.90
N GLN A 23 9.22 -3.07 9.75
CA GLN A 23 9.04 -3.08 11.21
C GLN A 23 8.62 -1.71 11.75
N GLN A 24 9.25 -0.61 11.31
CA GLN A 24 8.87 0.73 11.77
C GLN A 24 7.43 1.08 11.36
N ILE A 25 7.00 0.66 10.16
CA ILE A 25 5.62 0.86 9.72
C ILE A 25 4.65 0.05 10.60
N ALA A 26 4.98 -1.20 10.91
CA ALA A 26 4.19 -2.02 11.83
C ALA A 26 4.11 -1.40 13.24
N ASP A 27 5.23 -0.88 13.74
CA ASP A 27 5.31 -0.22 15.05
C ASP A 27 4.51 1.09 15.08
N ILE A 28 4.51 1.86 14.00
CA ILE A 28 3.65 3.03 13.84
C ILE A 28 2.17 2.60 13.91
N TYR A 29 1.76 1.66 13.06
CA TYR A 29 0.34 1.28 12.96
C TYR A 29 -0.19 0.48 14.17
N SER A 30 0.68 -0.14 14.97
CA SER A 30 0.32 -0.73 16.27
C SER A 30 0.29 0.29 17.42
N GLY A 31 0.91 1.46 17.22
CA GLY A 31 1.02 2.53 18.21
C GLY A 31 2.19 2.38 19.19
N VAL A 32 3.18 1.54 18.85
CA VAL A 32 4.48 1.49 19.55
C VAL A 32 5.27 2.77 19.24
N ILE A 33 5.31 3.17 17.97
CA ILE A 33 5.86 4.46 17.54
C ILE A 33 4.69 5.44 17.40
N THR A 34 4.79 6.59 18.06
CA THR A 34 3.70 7.58 18.11
C THR A 34 4.14 8.98 17.72
N ASN A 35 5.44 9.22 17.58
CA ASN A 35 6.03 10.50 17.22
C ASN A 35 7.05 10.34 16.09
N TRP A 36 7.03 11.28 15.13
CA TRP A 36 7.92 11.26 13.97
C TRP A 36 9.42 11.32 14.35
N SER A 37 9.76 11.94 15.48
CA SER A 37 11.15 12.01 15.98
C SER A 37 11.76 10.63 16.27
N GLU A 38 10.93 9.61 16.55
CA GLU A 38 11.38 8.24 16.79
C GLU A 38 11.89 7.54 15.52
N VAL A 39 11.56 8.10 14.34
CA VAL A 39 11.96 7.59 13.02
C VAL A 39 12.70 8.65 12.20
N GLY A 40 13.34 9.61 12.88
CA GLY A 40 14.20 10.62 12.26
C GLY A 40 13.46 11.84 11.69
N GLY A 41 12.19 12.03 12.03
CA GLY A 41 11.42 13.22 11.71
C GLY A 41 11.48 14.32 12.77
N GLU A 42 10.54 15.26 12.68
CA GLU A 42 10.37 16.32 13.68
C GLU A 42 9.65 15.80 14.93
N ASP A 43 9.79 16.51 16.05
CA ASP A 43 9.01 16.24 17.27
C ASP A 43 7.54 16.62 17.09
N ARG A 44 6.77 15.71 16.49
CA ARG A 44 5.35 15.85 16.17
C ARG A 44 4.66 14.49 16.25
N PRO A 45 3.39 14.43 16.71
CA PRO A 45 2.64 13.19 16.77
C PRO A 45 2.39 12.61 15.37
N ILE A 46 2.16 11.30 15.29
CA ILE A 46 1.80 10.60 14.04
C ILE A 46 0.28 10.40 13.97
N VAL A 47 -0.34 10.86 12.88
CA VAL A 47 -1.76 10.60 12.58
C VAL A 47 -1.85 9.41 11.61
N LYS A 48 -2.34 8.27 12.08
CA LYS A 48 -2.41 7.02 11.31
C LYS A 48 -3.72 6.94 10.56
N LEU A 49 -3.65 6.73 9.25
CA LEU A 49 -4.82 6.56 8.39
C LEU A 49 -4.85 5.15 7.81
N SER A 50 -6.04 4.56 7.79
CA SER A 50 -6.28 3.22 7.25
C SER A 50 -7.63 3.20 6.55
N ARG A 51 -7.84 2.26 5.62
CA ARG A 51 -9.18 2.02 5.06
C ARG A 51 -10.07 1.35 6.11
N GLU A 52 -11.39 1.48 5.95
CA GLU A 52 -12.35 0.71 6.73
C GLU A 52 -12.10 -0.81 6.62
N THR A 53 -12.56 -1.56 7.61
CA THR A 53 -12.28 -3.00 7.78
C THR A 53 -12.85 -3.90 6.67
N ASN A 54 -13.77 -3.38 5.86
CA ASN A 54 -14.32 -4.05 4.68
C ASN A 54 -13.42 -3.92 3.42
N SER A 55 -12.30 -3.19 3.52
CA SER A 55 -11.36 -3.01 2.42
C SER A 55 -10.38 -4.17 2.33
N GLY A 56 -10.22 -4.75 1.13
CA GLY A 56 -9.18 -5.74 0.87
C GLY A 56 -7.77 -5.21 1.13
N THR A 57 -7.53 -3.91 0.93
CA THR A 57 -6.23 -3.29 1.27
C THR A 57 -6.03 -3.18 2.78
N HIS A 58 -7.09 -2.95 3.56
CA HIS A 58 -7.01 -2.99 5.03
C HIS A 58 -6.59 -4.37 5.52
N VAL A 59 -7.26 -5.41 5.02
CA VAL A 59 -6.96 -6.80 5.40
C VAL A 59 -5.54 -7.17 4.99
N TYR A 60 -5.14 -6.86 3.76
CA TYR A 60 -3.79 -7.12 3.28
C TYR A 60 -2.72 -6.37 4.09
N PHE A 61 -2.92 -5.08 4.40
CA PHE A 61 -1.97 -4.31 5.20
C PHE A 61 -1.87 -4.84 6.64
N LEU A 62 -2.99 -5.25 7.24
CA LEU A 62 -3.01 -5.91 8.55
C LEU A 62 -2.14 -7.17 8.56
N GLU A 63 -2.30 -8.03 7.55
CA GLU A 63 -1.61 -9.33 7.49
C GLU A 63 -0.14 -9.19 7.09
N THR A 64 0.15 -8.42 6.05
CA THR A 64 1.50 -8.36 5.46
C THR A 64 2.39 -7.33 6.12
N VAL A 65 1.83 -6.20 6.58
CA VAL A 65 2.62 -5.10 7.14
C VAL A 65 2.55 -5.12 8.65
N LEU A 66 1.36 -4.99 9.22
CA LEU A 66 1.23 -4.87 10.68
C LEU A 66 1.62 -6.16 11.42
N ARG A 67 1.34 -7.32 10.81
CA ARG A 67 1.72 -8.64 11.34
C ARG A 67 2.98 -9.20 10.71
N LEU A 68 3.61 -8.46 9.79
CA LEU A 68 4.84 -8.87 9.11
C LEU A 68 4.73 -10.25 8.44
N GLY A 69 3.54 -10.62 7.95
CA GLY A 69 3.27 -11.91 7.33
C GLY A 69 3.14 -13.09 8.29
N ASP A 70 3.24 -12.87 9.61
CA ASP A 70 3.05 -13.92 10.62
C ASP A 70 1.55 -14.16 10.90
N SER A 71 1.05 -15.34 10.55
CA SER A 71 -0.34 -15.74 10.76
C SER A 71 -0.71 -15.92 12.24
N GLU A 72 0.28 -16.19 13.09
CA GLU A 72 0.08 -16.34 14.53
C GLU A 72 0.07 -15.00 15.25
N ASN A 73 0.67 -13.96 14.67
CA ASN A 73 0.63 -12.61 15.20
C ASN A 73 -0.82 -12.07 15.21
N LYS A 74 -1.28 -11.66 16.39
CA LYS A 74 -2.64 -11.14 16.62
C LYS A 74 -2.70 -9.62 16.80
N THR A 75 -1.61 -8.90 16.51
CA THR A 75 -1.58 -7.44 16.53
C THR A 75 -2.69 -6.88 15.66
N LEU A 76 -3.29 -5.80 16.16
CA LEU A 76 -4.33 -5.02 15.50
C LEU A 76 -3.85 -3.59 15.35
N PHE A 77 -4.51 -2.86 14.45
CA PHE A 77 -4.29 -1.42 14.33
C PHE A 77 -4.52 -0.74 15.68
N SER A 78 -3.71 0.27 15.97
CA SER A 78 -3.86 1.11 17.15
C SER A 78 -5.25 1.75 17.16
N THR A 79 -5.85 1.88 18.35
CA THR A 79 -7.25 2.31 18.51
C THR A 79 -7.52 3.75 18.07
N ASP A 80 -6.46 4.55 17.93
CA ASP A 80 -6.48 5.93 17.43
C ASP A 80 -6.23 6.02 15.89
N THR A 81 -6.14 4.88 15.19
CA THR A 81 -6.06 4.87 13.72
C THR A 81 -7.38 5.35 13.12
N LEU A 82 -7.32 6.40 12.30
CA LEU A 82 -8.49 6.94 11.62
C LEU A 82 -8.85 6.05 10.43
N LEU A 83 -10.05 5.48 10.47
CA LEU A 83 -10.60 4.66 9.39
C LEU A 83 -11.34 5.54 8.39
N LEU A 84 -10.93 5.49 7.12
CA LEU A 84 -11.48 6.30 6.04
C LEU A 84 -12.18 5.42 5.00
N PRO A 85 -13.35 5.86 4.47
CA PRO A 85 -14.19 5.03 3.61
C PRO A 85 -13.58 4.84 2.21
N SER A 86 -12.72 5.75 1.77
CA SER A 86 -12.16 5.77 0.41
C SER A 86 -10.66 6.09 0.38
N SER A 87 -10.02 5.68 -0.72
CA SER A 87 -8.68 6.08 -1.14
C SER A 87 -8.53 7.60 -1.20
N GLU A 88 -9.51 8.28 -1.81
CA GLU A 88 -9.57 9.75 -1.87
C GLU A 88 -9.57 10.41 -0.49
N GLY A 89 -10.23 9.79 0.51
CA GLY A 89 -10.22 10.26 1.88
C GLY A 89 -8.83 10.23 2.50
N ILE A 90 -8.10 9.12 2.33
CA ILE A 90 -6.70 9.01 2.80
C ILE A 90 -5.85 10.08 2.11
N ILE A 91 -5.94 10.17 0.78
CA ILE A 91 -5.17 11.12 -0.02
C ILE A 91 -5.44 12.57 0.41
N ALA A 92 -6.71 12.93 0.65
CA ALA A 92 -7.10 14.27 1.07
C ALA A 92 -6.54 14.64 2.45
N GLU A 93 -6.61 13.72 3.41
CA GLU A 93 -6.08 13.94 4.76
C GLU A 93 -4.56 14.03 4.76
N VAL A 94 -3.86 13.12 4.07
CA VAL A 94 -2.39 13.18 3.93
C VAL A 94 -1.94 14.50 3.29
N ARG A 95 -2.67 15.01 2.30
CA ARG A 95 -2.36 16.29 1.66
C ARG A 95 -2.47 17.49 2.61
N GLN A 96 -3.42 17.46 3.55
CA GLN A 96 -3.71 18.58 4.44
C GLN A 96 -2.98 18.50 5.79
N ASN A 97 -2.47 17.32 6.14
CA ASN A 97 -1.93 17.05 7.46
C ASN A 97 -0.47 16.57 7.40
N PRO A 98 0.51 17.44 7.73
CA PRO A 98 1.94 17.09 7.78
C PRO A 98 2.30 15.93 8.71
N ASN A 99 1.41 15.63 9.68
CA ASN A 99 1.61 14.57 10.65
C ASN A 99 1.04 13.22 10.18
N ALA A 100 0.29 13.19 9.08
CA ALA A 100 -0.41 12.01 8.64
C ALA A 100 0.47 11.02 7.86
N ILE A 101 0.22 9.73 8.12
CA ILE A 101 0.71 8.60 7.36
C ILE A 101 -0.49 7.76 6.90
N GLY A 102 -0.53 7.44 5.63
CA GLY A 102 -1.54 6.58 5.01
C GLY A 102 -0.91 5.55 4.09
N TYR A 103 -1.75 4.67 3.55
CA TYR A 103 -1.34 3.74 2.51
C TYR A 103 -2.43 3.56 1.47
N ASP A 104 -2.03 3.30 0.23
CA ASP A 104 -2.95 2.99 -0.86
C ASP A 104 -2.28 2.17 -1.97
N GLY A 105 -3.07 1.60 -2.88
CA GLY A 105 -2.52 1.00 -4.10
C GLY A 105 -1.83 2.04 -4.96
N LEU A 106 -0.69 1.72 -5.56
CA LEU A 106 0.18 2.66 -6.28
C LEU A 106 -0.57 3.44 -7.36
N GLY A 107 -1.48 2.78 -8.07
CA GLY A 107 -2.30 3.42 -9.11
C GLY A 107 -3.27 4.51 -8.63
N TYR A 108 -3.50 4.63 -7.32
CA TYR A 108 -4.32 5.68 -6.72
C TYR A 108 -3.49 6.85 -6.18
N VAL A 109 -2.17 6.70 -6.03
CA VAL A 109 -1.34 7.72 -5.40
C VAL A 109 -1.02 8.84 -6.38
N PRO A 110 -1.46 10.07 -6.12
CA PRO A 110 -1.16 11.20 -6.99
C PRO A 110 0.30 11.66 -6.80
N HIS A 111 0.89 12.21 -7.86
CA HIS A 111 2.29 12.66 -7.88
C HIS A 111 2.62 13.80 -6.90
N ASP A 112 1.60 14.48 -6.36
CA ASP A 112 1.78 15.57 -5.40
C ASP A 112 1.93 15.10 -3.95
N LEU A 113 1.74 13.80 -3.68
CA LEU A 113 2.02 13.22 -2.37
C LEU A 113 3.39 12.55 -2.35
N LYS A 114 3.97 12.48 -1.15
CA LYS A 114 5.28 11.88 -0.96
C LYS A 114 5.15 10.42 -0.56
N MET A 115 5.74 9.53 -1.36
CA MET A 115 5.86 8.12 -1.03
C MET A 115 7.09 7.88 -0.15
N ILE A 116 6.96 6.93 0.79
CA ILE A 116 8.06 6.45 1.63
C ILE A 116 8.75 5.29 0.91
N ALA A 117 10.09 5.33 0.82
CA ALA A 117 10.88 4.18 0.40
C ALA A 117 10.98 3.18 1.55
N ILE A 118 10.77 1.90 1.28
CA ILE A 118 10.61 0.87 2.31
C ILE A 118 11.75 -0.14 2.22
N ALA A 119 12.37 -0.44 3.36
CA ALA A 119 13.27 -1.57 3.50
C ALA A 119 12.54 -2.73 4.19
N GLU A 120 12.75 -3.96 3.70
CA GLU A 120 12.14 -5.17 4.30
C GLU A 120 12.62 -5.38 5.74
N GLU A 121 13.91 -5.17 5.99
CA GLU A 121 14.55 -5.31 7.29
C GLU A 121 15.50 -4.14 7.61
N ALA A 122 15.87 -4.02 8.89
CA ALA A 122 16.82 -3.00 9.33
C ALA A 122 18.20 -3.22 8.67
N GLY A 123 18.73 -2.16 8.05
CA GLY A 123 19.99 -2.22 7.28
C GLY A 123 19.84 -2.70 5.83
N GLY A 124 18.63 -3.06 5.40
CA GLY A 124 18.31 -3.38 4.01
C GLY A 124 18.25 -2.14 3.10
N ALA A 125 18.06 -2.40 1.80
CA ALA A 125 17.88 -1.33 0.81
C ALA A 125 16.47 -0.73 0.92
N TYR A 126 16.39 0.61 0.90
CA TYR A 126 15.12 1.31 0.82
C TYR A 126 14.65 1.40 -0.63
N VAL A 127 13.47 0.87 -0.93
CA VAL A 127 12.95 0.74 -2.28
C VAL A 127 11.61 1.49 -2.39
N LEU A 128 11.45 2.30 -3.43
CA LEU A 128 10.16 2.92 -3.75
C LEU A 128 9.25 1.94 -4.51
N PRO A 129 7.92 2.05 -4.36
CA PRO A 129 7.00 1.28 -5.18
C PRO A 129 7.06 1.76 -6.64
N ALA A 130 7.30 0.83 -7.56
CA ALA A 130 7.29 1.06 -9.00
C ALA A 130 6.97 -0.25 -9.74
N ILE A 131 6.64 -0.16 -11.02
CA ILE A 131 6.38 -1.34 -11.86
C ILE A 131 7.60 -2.27 -11.86
N GLU A 132 8.79 -1.70 -11.97
CA GLU A 132 10.05 -2.41 -11.98
C GLU A 132 10.30 -3.13 -10.66
N THR A 133 10.11 -2.44 -9.53
CA THR A 133 10.44 -2.95 -8.18
C THR A 133 9.44 -4.00 -7.68
N VAL A 134 8.23 -4.02 -8.23
CA VAL A 134 7.27 -5.10 -8.02
C VAL A 134 7.62 -6.32 -8.88
N ASN A 135 8.05 -6.10 -10.12
CA ASN A 135 8.38 -7.20 -11.04
C ASN A 135 9.65 -7.95 -10.64
N ASP A 136 10.67 -7.25 -10.14
CA ASP A 136 11.89 -7.87 -9.62
C ASP A 136 11.79 -8.31 -8.15
N LYS A 137 10.63 -8.03 -7.51
CA LYS A 137 10.30 -8.38 -6.12
C LYS A 137 11.15 -7.67 -5.06
N THR A 138 11.76 -6.54 -5.39
CA THR A 138 12.54 -5.74 -4.44
C THR A 138 11.67 -4.85 -3.55
N TYR A 139 10.44 -4.51 -3.96
CA TYR A 139 9.50 -3.77 -3.11
C TYR A 139 8.72 -4.73 -2.20
N PRO A 140 8.73 -4.54 -0.85
CA PRO A 140 8.25 -5.55 0.09
C PRO A 140 6.73 -5.63 0.22
N ILE A 141 5.99 -4.60 -0.20
CA ILE A 141 4.53 -4.53 -0.02
C ILE A 141 3.83 -4.62 -1.36
N ALA A 142 3.89 -5.79 -1.98
CA ALA A 142 3.29 -6.07 -3.28
C ALA A 142 2.34 -7.28 -3.23
N ARG A 143 1.24 -7.21 -4.00
CA ARG A 143 0.23 -8.26 -4.08
C ARG A 143 -0.19 -8.53 -5.50
N ASP A 144 -0.59 -9.77 -5.74
CA ASP A 144 -1.30 -10.15 -6.95
C ASP A 144 -2.77 -9.73 -6.86
N LEU A 145 -3.32 -9.27 -7.98
CA LEU A 145 -4.75 -9.00 -8.14
C LEU A 145 -5.42 -10.16 -8.89
N TYR A 146 -6.64 -10.49 -8.46
CA TYR A 146 -7.37 -11.67 -8.94
C TYR A 146 -8.79 -11.31 -9.38
N MET A 147 -9.31 -12.08 -10.34
CA MET A 147 -10.74 -12.19 -10.60
C MET A 147 -11.19 -13.62 -10.33
N TYR A 148 -12.38 -13.76 -9.74
CA TYR A 148 -12.95 -15.07 -9.38
C TYR A 148 -14.27 -15.27 -10.11
N THR A 149 -14.47 -16.46 -10.66
CA THR A 149 -15.74 -16.92 -11.25
C THR A 149 -16.24 -18.16 -10.52
N ASN A 150 -17.56 -18.34 -10.47
CA ASN A 150 -18.14 -19.57 -9.96
C ASN A 150 -18.09 -20.65 -11.05
N GLY A 151 -17.02 -21.45 -11.05
CA GLY A 151 -16.72 -22.41 -12.10
C GLY A 151 -16.06 -21.77 -13.32
N GLU A 152 -15.99 -22.55 -14.40
CA GLU A 152 -15.36 -22.11 -15.65
C GLU A 152 -16.18 -21.01 -16.33
N ALA A 153 -15.51 -19.90 -16.66
CA ALA A 153 -16.16 -18.79 -17.35
C ALA A 153 -16.56 -19.17 -18.77
N THR A 154 -17.74 -18.75 -19.20
CA THR A 154 -18.25 -18.95 -20.57
C THR A 154 -18.83 -17.65 -21.13
N GLY A 155 -19.09 -17.62 -22.43
CA GLY A 155 -19.71 -16.47 -23.10
C GLY A 155 -18.99 -15.14 -22.86
N VAL A 156 -19.75 -14.12 -22.51
CA VAL A 156 -19.24 -12.75 -22.31
C VAL A 156 -18.23 -12.65 -21.16
N THR A 157 -18.40 -13.44 -20.09
CA THR A 157 -17.47 -13.45 -18.97
C THR A 157 -16.11 -13.98 -19.39
N LYS A 158 -16.09 -15.06 -20.18
CA LYS A 158 -14.83 -15.58 -20.73
C LYS A 158 -14.17 -14.58 -21.66
N ALA A 159 -14.94 -13.97 -22.58
CA ALA A 159 -14.42 -12.97 -23.50
C ALA A 159 -13.77 -11.79 -22.75
N TYR A 160 -14.39 -11.33 -21.66
CA TYR A 160 -13.83 -10.28 -20.81
C TYR A 160 -12.54 -10.70 -20.10
N LEU A 161 -12.49 -11.90 -19.49
CA LEU A 161 -11.29 -12.41 -18.83
C LEU A 161 -10.12 -12.61 -19.81
N ASP A 162 -10.41 -13.07 -21.03
CA ASP A 162 -9.41 -13.19 -22.10
C ASP A 162 -8.93 -11.80 -22.53
N TRP A 163 -9.84 -10.82 -22.68
CA TRP A 163 -9.49 -9.43 -23.03
C TRP A 163 -8.65 -8.74 -21.96
N ILE A 164 -8.93 -8.92 -20.66
CA ILE A 164 -8.12 -8.34 -19.58
C ILE A 164 -6.65 -8.77 -19.68
N LEU A 165 -6.40 -9.97 -20.21
CA LEU A 165 -5.07 -10.51 -20.43
C LEU A 165 -4.55 -10.26 -21.86
N SER A 166 -5.18 -9.38 -22.63
CA SER A 166 -4.64 -8.92 -23.93
C SER A 166 -3.60 -7.83 -23.73
N SER A 167 -2.73 -7.61 -24.73
CA SER A 167 -1.73 -6.53 -24.68
C SER A 167 -2.39 -5.15 -24.49
N GLU A 168 -3.51 -4.90 -25.18
CA GLU A 168 -4.28 -3.66 -25.05
C GLU A 168 -4.72 -3.42 -23.60
N ALA A 169 -5.33 -4.41 -22.95
CA ALA A 169 -5.77 -4.24 -21.57
C ALA A 169 -4.60 -4.12 -20.57
N GLN A 170 -3.47 -4.77 -20.84
CA GLN A 170 -2.29 -4.71 -19.98
C GLN A 170 -1.54 -3.37 -20.14
N GLU A 171 -1.61 -2.72 -21.29
CA GLU A 171 -1.19 -1.32 -21.45
C GLU A 171 -2.00 -0.40 -20.54
N ILE A 172 -3.33 -0.57 -20.49
CA ILE A 172 -4.20 0.19 -19.57
C ILE A 172 -3.81 -0.05 -18.11
N VAL A 173 -3.47 -1.29 -17.73
CA VAL A 173 -3.00 -1.63 -16.37
C VAL A 173 -1.75 -0.81 -16.02
N ALA A 174 -0.78 -0.72 -16.94
CA ALA A 174 0.44 0.05 -16.75
C ALA A 174 0.18 1.56 -16.68
N GLU A 175 -0.69 2.09 -17.55
CA GLU A 175 -1.09 3.51 -17.57
C GLU A 175 -1.75 3.95 -16.27
N LEU A 176 -2.50 3.04 -15.63
CA LEU A 176 -3.13 3.26 -14.33
C LEU A 176 -2.17 3.06 -13.15
N GLY A 177 -0.88 2.79 -13.39
CA GLY A 177 0.13 2.62 -12.33
C GLY A 177 0.14 1.26 -11.64
N PHE A 178 -0.62 0.29 -12.16
CA PHE A 178 -0.53 -1.11 -11.74
C PHE A 178 0.51 -1.86 -12.57
N VAL A 179 0.83 -3.07 -12.14
CA VAL A 179 1.91 -3.86 -12.73
C VAL A 179 1.30 -4.91 -13.67
N PRO A 180 1.53 -4.81 -14.99
CA PRO A 180 1.02 -5.78 -15.94
C PRO A 180 1.69 -7.15 -15.76
N VAL A 181 0.97 -8.21 -16.13
CA VAL A 181 1.42 -9.61 -16.07
C VAL A 181 1.76 -10.20 -17.44
N LYS A 182 1.65 -9.42 -18.51
CA LYS A 182 2.04 -9.78 -19.87
C LYS A 182 2.70 -8.60 -20.57
#